data_AF-A0A968CYM0-F1
#
_entry.id   AF-A0A968CYM0-F1
#
_cell.length_a   1.000
_cell.length_b   1.000
_cell.length_c   1.000
_cell.angle_alpha   90.00
_cell.angle_beta   90.00
_cell.angle_gamma   90.00
#
_symmetry.space_group_name_H-M   'P 1'
#
loop_
_entity.id
_entity.type
_entity.pdbx_description
1 polymer ?
#
loop_
_entity_poly.entity_id
_entity_poly.type
_entity_poly.pdbx_seq_one_letter_code
_entity_poly.pdbx_strand_id
1 'polypeptide(L)'
;MSDGISKQIKKLAKERNALILAHNYQPPEIQDIADFTGDSLELSLSAAQTDADVIVFCGVLFMAQTAAILSPDKTVLLPRMEAGCPLADMITAEDLSGKIKDLGRIPVVTYVNSPASVKAVSTICCTSANALSVVNSLDADEILMVPDRNLAQYTALRTNKTVHYWNGFCPAHESLSAEQVLSAKEAHPQAAFMAHPECRPEVLALADAVLSTSGMLKYAKDSDRKTFIVGTEEGILYPLRRQNPHKTFYSVSDSMICKDMKKIKLVDILVSLENMKLEVTVSK
;
A
#
# COMPACT_ATOMS: atom_id res chain seq x y z
N MET A 1 -7.66 -26.43 11.34
CA MET A 1 -8.27 -25.47 12.28
C MET A 1 -8.66 -24.17 11.58
N SER A 2 -7.82 -23.63 10.69
CA SER A 2 -8.11 -22.46 9.84
C SER A 2 -9.44 -22.55 9.06
N ASP A 3 -9.74 -23.68 8.42
CA ASP A 3 -10.93 -23.84 7.58
C ASP A 3 -12.26 -23.63 8.31
N GLY A 4 -12.31 -23.89 9.63
CA GLY A 4 -13.50 -23.66 10.44
C GLY A 4 -13.74 -22.16 10.67
N ILE A 5 -12.68 -21.43 11.01
CA ILE A 5 -12.71 -19.98 11.25
C ILE A 5 -13.04 -19.23 9.96
N SER A 6 -12.39 -19.59 8.84
CA SER A 6 -12.66 -18.95 7.54
C SER A 6 -14.12 -19.10 7.10
N LYS A 7 -14.75 -20.26 7.36
CA LYS A 7 -16.19 -20.47 7.08
C LYS A 7 -17.09 -19.62 7.97
N GLN A 8 -16.75 -19.47 9.25
CA GLN A 8 -17.48 -18.61 10.18
C GLN A 8 -17.39 -17.14 9.77
N ILE A 9 -16.20 -16.67 9.39
CA ILE A 9 -15.98 -15.31 8.88
C ILE A 9 -16.87 -15.05 7.66
N LYS A 10 -16.84 -15.92 6.64
CA LYS A 10 -17.68 -15.74 5.44
C LYS A 10 -19.18 -15.76 5.74
N LYS A 11 -19.60 -16.59 6.70
CA LYS A 11 -20.99 -16.62 7.16
C LYS A 11 -21.39 -15.29 7.81
N LEU A 12 -20.59 -14.80 8.76
CA LEU A 12 -20.85 -13.53 9.45
C LEU A 12 -20.78 -12.34 8.51
N ALA A 13 -19.80 -12.30 7.60
CA ALA A 13 -19.69 -11.23 6.62
C ALA A 13 -20.98 -11.13 5.78
N LYS A 14 -21.53 -12.28 5.35
CA LYS A 14 -22.82 -12.31 4.66
C LYS A 14 -23.99 -11.84 5.54
N GLU A 15 -24.05 -12.28 6.80
CA GLU A 15 -25.10 -11.86 7.74
C GLU A 15 -25.06 -10.36 8.07
N ARG A 16 -23.87 -9.75 8.00
CA ARG A 16 -23.65 -8.33 8.27
C ARG A 16 -23.64 -7.44 7.02
N ASN A 17 -23.89 -8.01 5.83
CA ASN A 17 -23.69 -7.32 4.55
C ASN A 17 -22.32 -6.62 4.50
N ALA A 18 -21.27 -7.37 4.85
CA ALA A 18 -19.90 -6.86 4.98
C ALA A 18 -19.04 -7.22 3.77
N LEU A 19 -18.26 -6.26 3.30
CA LEU A 19 -17.19 -6.43 2.31
C LEU A 19 -15.84 -6.59 3.04
N ILE A 20 -15.14 -7.69 2.78
CA ILE A 20 -13.78 -7.91 3.30
C ILE A 20 -12.76 -7.46 2.24
N LEU A 21 -12.03 -6.38 2.54
CA LEU A 21 -10.96 -5.85 1.72
C LEU A 21 -9.61 -6.29 2.29
N ALA A 22 -8.68 -6.77 1.46
CA ALA A 22 -7.33 -7.12 1.91
C ALA A 22 -6.23 -6.53 1.03
N HIS A 23 -5.21 -5.93 1.66
CA HIS A 23 -4.03 -5.48 0.94
C HIS A 23 -3.19 -6.67 0.45
N ASN A 24 -2.51 -6.51 -0.69
CA ASN A 24 -1.61 -7.52 -1.29
C ASN A 24 -0.49 -8.02 -0.35
N TYR A 25 -0.25 -7.36 0.78
CA TYR A 25 0.75 -7.74 1.79
C TYR A 25 0.18 -8.58 2.93
N GLN A 26 -1.13 -8.81 2.97
CA GLN A 26 -1.74 -9.67 3.98
C GLN A 26 -1.25 -11.12 3.85
N PRO A 27 -1.24 -11.91 4.94
CA PRO A 27 -1.02 -13.35 4.88
C PRO A 27 -1.97 -14.06 3.89
N PRO A 28 -1.53 -15.16 3.22
CA PRO A 28 -2.34 -15.90 2.25
C PRO A 28 -3.75 -16.24 2.74
N GLU A 29 -3.87 -16.68 3.99
CA GLU A 29 -5.15 -17.08 4.58
C GLU A 29 -6.14 -15.93 4.73
N ILE A 30 -5.66 -14.69 4.85
CA ILE A 30 -6.49 -13.47 4.86
C ILE A 30 -6.85 -13.09 3.43
N GLN A 31 -5.91 -13.18 2.50
CA GLN A 31 -6.18 -12.94 1.08
C GLN A 31 -7.24 -13.91 0.51
N ASP A 32 -7.28 -15.16 0.99
CA ASP A 32 -8.24 -16.18 0.53
C ASP A 32 -9.68 -15.98 1.01
N ILE A 33 -9.86 -15.25 2.12
CA ILE A 33 -11.20 -14.94 2.64
C ILE A 33 -11.71 -13.58 2.21
N ALA A 34 -10.83 -12.71 1.67
CA ALA A 34 -11.21 -11.39 1.20
C ALA A 34 -12.10 -11.48 -0.05
N ASP A 35 -13.07 -10.57 -0.14
CA ASP A 35 -13.91 -10.39 -1.32
C ASP A 35 -13.13 -9.66 -2.42
N PHE A 36 -12.20 -8.79 -2.03
CA PHE A 36 -11.31 -8.08 -2.94
C PHE A 36 -9.91 -7.93 -2.35
N THR A 37 -8.90 -8.22 -3.19
CA THR A 37 -7.47 -8.01 -2.89
C THR A 37 -6.87 -7.02 -3.86
N GLY A 38 -6.07 -6.07 -3.36
CA GLY A 38 -5.49 -5.04 -4.21
C GLY A 38 -4.45 -4.16 -3.54
N ASP A 39 -3.96 -3.19 -4.30
CA ASP A 39 -3.12 -2.09 -3.78
C ASP A 39 -3.96 -0.98 -3.13
N SER A 40 -3.31 0.02 -2.54
CA SER A 40 -4.00 1.12 -1.85
C SER A 40 -5.03 1.87 -2.72
N LEU A 41 -4.78 2.00 -4.03
CA LEU A 41 -5.70 2.70 -4.94
C LEU A 41 -6.92 1.85 -5.23
N GLU A 42 -6.70 0.58 -5.60
CA GLU A 42 -7.75 -0.37 -5.90
C GLU A 42 -8.67 -0.58 -4.68
N LEU A 43 -8.11 -0.70 -3.48
CA LEU A 43 -8.89 -0.82 -2.24
C LEU A 43 -9.71 0.44 -1.94
N SER A 44 -9.15 1.63 -2.18
CA SER A 44 -9.86 2.90 -1.97
C SER A 44 -11.06 3.03 -2.92
N LEU A 45 -10.88 2.65 -4.19
CA LEU A 45 -11.95 2.62 -5.18
C LEU A 45 -13.03 1.59 -4.82
N SER A 46 -12.63 0.39 -4.39
CA SER A 46 -13.57 -0.66 -3.96
C SER A 46 -14.39 -0.23 -2.75
N ALA A 47 -13.76 0.41 -1.76
CA ALA A 47 -14.46 0.97 -0.61
C ALA A 47 -15.48 2.05 -1.02
N ALA A 48 -15.11 2.97 -1.92
CA ALA A 48 -16.00 4.04 -2.38
C ALA A 48 -17.21 3.52 -3.18
N GLN A 49 -17.03 2.44 -3.94
CA GLN A 49 -18.03 1.93 -4.90
C GLN A 49 -18.92 0.81 -4.36
N THR A 50 -18.67 0.31 -3.15
CA THR A 50 -19.44 -0.81 -2.59
C THR A 50 -20.82 -0.40 -2.10
N ASP A 51 -21.77 -1.34 -2.22
CA ASP A 51 -23.12 -1.28 -1.63
C ASP A 51 -23.20 -2.01 -0.28
N ALA A 52 -22.10 -2.57 0.22
CA ALA A 52 -22.02 -3.19 1.54
C ALA A 52 -22.22 -2.15 2.66
N ASP A 53 -22.91 -2.53 3.73
CA ASP A 53 -23.12 -1.67 4.91
C ASP A 53 -21.85 -1.58 5.78
N VAL A 54 -21.03 -2.64 5.72
CA VAL A 54 -19.85 -2.81 6.56
C VAL A 54 -18.62 -3.08 5.68
N ILE A 55 -17.49 -2.48 6.01
CA ILE A 55 -16.20 -2.76 5.37
C ILE A 55 -15.25 -3.30 6.43
N VAL A 56 -14.81 -4.55 6.30
CA VAL A 56 -13.71 -5.08 7.11
C VAL A 56 -12.41 -4.86 6.37
N PHE A 57 -11.58 -3.95 6.85
CA PHE A 57 -10.36 -3.54 6.19
C PHE A 57 -9.15 -4.32 6.75
N CYS A 58 -8.71 -5.33 6.02
CA CYS A 58 -7.51 -6.11 6.31
C CYS A 58 -6.27 -5.40 5.72
N GLY A 59 -5.83 -4.36 6.43
CA GLY A 59 -4.70 -3.52 6.06
C GLY A 59 -4.14 -2.80 7.29
N VAL A 60 -3.77 -1.53 7.11
CA VAL A 60 -3.23 -0.67 8.19
C VAL A 60 -4.13 0.55 8.39
N LEU A 61 -3.97 1.23 9.52
CA LEU A 61 -4.87 2.27 10.02
C LEU A 61 -5.20 3.36 9.01
N PHE A 62 -4.21 3.92 8.31
CA PHE A 62 -4.47 4.99 7.34
C PHE A 62 -5.35 4.52 6.16
N MET A 63 -5.28 3.23 5.80
CA MET A 63 -6.10 2.69 4.71
C MET A 63 -7.55 2.55 5.16
N ALA A 64 -7.77 2.06 6.38
CA ALA A 64 -9.10 2.03 6.99
C ALA A 64 -9.67 3.44 7.18
N GLN A 65 -8.84 4.42 7.58
CA GLN A 65 -9.24 5.83 7.62
C GLN A 65 -9.62 6.36 6.24
N THR A 66 -8.89 5.98 5.19
CA THR A 66 -9.22 6.35 3.80
C THR A 66 -10.56 5.75 3.38
N ALA A 67 -10.82 4.48 3.71
CA ALA A 67 -12.13 3.87 3.47
C ALA A 67 -13.26 4.60 4.21
N ALA A 68 -13.04 4.99 5.48
CA ALA A 68 -14.02 5.75 6.26
C ALA A 68 -14.30 7.15 5.67
N ILE A 69 -13.27 7.82 5.15
CA ILE A 69 -13.42 9.11 4.45
C ILE A 69 -14.25 8.95 3.16
N LEU A 70 -13.99 7.88 2.40
CA LEU A 70 -14.66 7.62 1.11
C LEU A 70 -16.04 6.97 1.25
N SER A 71 -16.39 6.49 2.44
CA SER A 71 -17.67 5.85 2.76
C SER A 71 -18.19 6.30 4.12
N PRO A 72 -18.54 7.59 4.27
CA PRO A 72 -18.87 8.19 5.56
C PRO A 72 -20.12 7.61 6.23
N ASP A 73 -21.00 6.96 5.45
CA ASP A 73 -22.24 6.37 5.95
C ASP A 73 -22.12 4.86 6.24
N LYS A 74 -20.94 4.27 6.01
CA LYS A 74 -20.68 2.83 6.23
C LYS A 74 -19.88 2.60 7.50
N THR A 75 -20.05 1.44 8.13
CA THR A 75 -19.20 1.02 9.25
C THR A 75 -17.89 0.43 8.73
N VAL A 76 -16.76 1.08 9.03
CA VAL A 76 -15.43 0.58 8.66
C VAL A 76 -14.76 -0.05 9.88
N LEU A 77 -14.42 -1.33 9.79
CA LEU A 77 -13.77 -2.10 10.84
C LEU A 77 -12.30 -2.34 10.50
N LEU A 78 -11.41 -2.09 11.47
CA LEU A 78 -10.02 -2.52 11.42
C LEU A 78 -9.82 -3.60 12.49
N PRO A 79 -9.60 -4.88 12.11
CA PRO A 79 -9.50 -5.98 13.07
C PRO A 79 -8.41 -5.80 14.13
N ARG A 80 -7.37 -5.03 13.83
CA ARG A 80 -6.25 -4.71 14.74
C ARG A 80 -5.91 -3.22 14.67
N MET A 81 -6.31 -2.44 15.67
CA MET A 81 -6.01 -1.01 15.70
C MET A 81 -4.51 -0.71 15.80
N GLU A 82 -3.70 -1.64 16.29
CA GLU A 82 -2.25 -1.49 16.32
C GLU A 82 -1.57 -1.75 14.97
N ALA A 83 -2.31 -2.13 13.91
CA ALA A 83 -1.78 -2.23 12.55
C ALA A 83 -1.54 -0.82 11.98
N GLY A 84 -0.39 -0.24 12.30
CA GLY A 84 0.00 1.11 11.91
C GLY A 84 0.85 1.15 10.64
N CYS A 85 1.50 2.28 10.39
CA CYS A 85 2.49 2.41 9.33
C CYS A 85 3.56 3.41 9.77
N PRO A 86 4.80 2.96 10.05
CA PRO A 86 5.86 3.86 10.50
C PRO A 86 6.10 5.05 9.58
N LEU A 87 5.96 4.87 8.26
CA LEU A 87 6.05 5.96 7.28
C LEU A 87 4.94 7.02 7.48
N ALA A 88 3.71 6.59 7.76
CA ALA A 88 2.62 7.52 8.04
C ALA A 88 2.85 8.28 9.35
N ASP A 89 3.49 7.63 10.34
CA ASP A 89 3.80 8.23 11.64
C ASP A 89 4.99 9.22 11.58
N MET A 90 5.71 9.30 10.45
CA MET A 90 6.83 10.24 10.24
C MET A 90 6.39 11.67 9.89
N ILE A 91 5.09 11.95 9.83
CA ILE A 91 4.57 13.28 9.51
C ILE A 91 3.29 13.59 10.30
N THR A 92 3.17 14.83 10.79
CA THR A 92 1.94 15.35 11.38
C THR A 92 1.35 16.49 10.55
N ALA A 93 0.08 16.82 10.80
CA ALA A 93 -0.58 17.95 10.14
C ALA A 93 0.06 19.29 10.54
N GLU A 94 0.58 19.40 11.76
CA GLU A 94 1.30 20.58 12.25
C GLU A 94 2.62 20.75 11.50
N ASP A 95 3.42 19.68 11.42
CA ASP A 95 4.68 19.66 10.68
C ASP A 95 4.49 20.06 9.21
N LEU A 96 3.49 19.44 8.56
CA LEU A 96 3.16 19.75 7.17
C LEU A 96 2.71 21.20 7.01
N SER A 97 1.87 21.72 7.92
CA SER A 97 1.42 23.11 7.88
C SER A 97 2.57 24.11 8.04
N GLY A 98 3.56 23.80 8.88
CA GLY A 98 4.80 24.56 8.99
C GLY A 98 5.56 24.56 7.65
N LYS A 99 5.78 23.36 7.09
CA LYS A 99 6.52 23.20 5.82
C LYS A 99 5.85 23.91 4.64
N ILE A 100 4.53 23.89 4.55
CA ILE A 100 3.75 24.61 3.53
C ILE A 100 3.99 26.13 3.63
N LYS A 101 4.06 26.68 4.84
CA LYS A 101 4.34 28.11 5.05
C LYS A 101 5.75 28.48 4.59
N ASP A 102 6.74 27.65 4.95
CA ASP A 102 8.14 27.88 4.59
C ASP A 102 8.38 27.85 3.07
N LEU A 103 7.60 27.03 2.34
CA LEU A 103 7.69 26.90 0.89
C LEU A 103 6.76 27.87 0.13
N GLY A 104 6.13 28.84 0.79
CA GLY A 104 5.29 29.83 0.10
C GLY A 104 3.94 29.30 -0.39
N ARG A 105 3.39 28.26 0.26
CA ARG A 105 2.07 27.66 0.00
C ARG A 105 1.90 27.00 -1.37
N ILE A 106 2.93 26.32 -1.86
CA ILE A 106 2.86 25.47 -3.06
C ILE A 106 1.92 24.26 -2.85
N PRO A 107 1.40 23.64 -3.93
CA PRO A 107 0.55 22.46 -3.83
C PRO A 107 1.25 21.28 -3.14
N VAL A 108 0.48 20.55 -2.32
CA VAL A 108 0.93 19.37 -1.60
C VAL A 108 0.29 18.11 -2.17
N VAL A 109 1.13 17.22 -2.69
CA VAL A 109 0.76 15.86 -3.12
C VAL A 109 1.10 14.89 -2.00
N THR A 110 0.08 14.35 -1.36
CA THR A 110 0.23 13.49 -0.19
C THR A 110 0.01 12.04 -0.57
N TYR A 111 1.02 11.21 -0.36
CA TYR A 111 0.88 9.78 -0.49
C TYR A 111 -0.15 9.26 0.53
N VAL A 112 -1.01 8.34 0.11
CA VAL A 112 -2.07 7.75 0.97
C VAL A 112 -1.52 7.15 2.27
N ASN A 113 -0.25 6.76 2.31
CA ASN A 113 0.47 6.32 3.52
C ASN A 113 0.74 7.51 4.46
N SER A 114 -0.33 8.10 4.98
CA SER A 114 -0.34 9.30 5.83
C SER A 114 -1.60 9.31 6.71
N PRO A 115 -1.59 9.97 7.87
CA PRO A 115 -2.79 10.12 8.70
C PRO A 115 -3.89 10.93 7.98
N ALA A 116 -5.15 10.69 8.35
CA ALA A 116 -6.28 11.49 7.86
C ALA A 116 -6.09 13.01 8.09
N SER A 117 -5.51 13.41 9.23
CA SER A 117 -5.21 14.81 9.55
C SER A 117 -4.23 15.46 8.59
N VAL A 118 -3.24 14.72 8.08
CA VAL A 118 -2.29 15.19 7.06
C VAL A 118 -3.00 15.37 5.72
N LYS A 119 -3.87 14.42 5.34
CA LYS A 119 -4.68 14.53 4.12
C LYS A 119 -5.56 15.78 4.13
N ALA A 120 -6.12 16.15 5.29
CA ALA A 120 -7.00 17.32 5.42
C ALA A 120 -6.32 18.66 5.09
N VAL A 121 -5.00 18.77 5.23
CA VAL A 121 -4.23 19.98 4.87
C VAL A 121 -3.47 19.86 3.54
N SER A 122 -3.74 18.78 2.79
CA SER A 122 -3.09 18.49 1.51
C SER A 122 -3.90 19.02 0.33
N THR A 123 -3.26 19.24 -0.83
CA THR A 123 -3.97 19.62 -2.06
C THR A 123 -4.62 18.41 -2.72
N ILE A 124 -3.89 17.30 -2.82
CA ILE A 124 -4.38 16.08 -3.46
C ILE A 124 -3.65 14.85 -2.90
N CYS A 125 -4.32 13.70 -2.89
CA CYS A 125 -3.68 12.44 -2.52
C CYS A 125 -3.19 11.66 -3.75
N CYS A 126 -2.13 10.87 -3.60
CA CYS A 126 -1.66 9.94 -4.61
C CYS A 126 -1.36 8.56 -4.01
N THR A 127 -1.12 7.57 -4.87
CA THR A 127 -0.54 6.26 -4.51
C THR A 127 0.73 6.00 -5.31
N SER A 128 1.48 4.93 -5.02
CA SER A 128 2.62 4.52 -5.84
C SER A 128 2.22 4.19 -7.29
N ALA A 129 0.95 3.90 -7.56
CA ALA A 129 0.44 3.59 -8.89
C ALA A 129 0.21 4.84 -9.76
N ASN A 130 -0.09 6.00 -9.16
CA ASN A 130 -0.52 7.20 -9.90
C ASN A 130 0.23 8.49 -9.52
N ALA A 131 1.26 8.43 -8.66
CA ALA A 131 2.02 9.60 -8.19
C ALA A 131 2.44 10.54 -9.33
N LEU A 132 3.05 10.00 -10.39
CA LEU A 132 3.48 10.81 -11.53
C LEU A 132 2.31 11.49 -12.25
N SER A 133 1.22 10.76 -12.51
CA SER A 133 0.03 11.36 -13.15
C SER A 133 -0.62 12.43 -12.28
N VAL A 134 -0.68 12.23 -10.95
CA VAL A 134 -1.23 13.19 -10.00
C VAL A 134 -0.37 14.45 -9.97
N VAL A 135 0.96 14.30 -9.84
CA VAL A 135 1.89 15.43 -9.88
C VAL A 135 1.76 16.22 -11.18
N ASN A 136 1.70 15.55 -12.33
CA ASN A 136 1.58 16.21 -13.63
C ASN A 136 0.21 16.85 -13.88
N SER A 137 -0.84 16.46 -13.13
CA SER A 137 -2.18 17.05 -13.26
C SER A 137 -2.31 18.44 -12.62
N LEU A 138 -1.41 18.80 -11.71
CA LEU A 138 -1.46 20.08 -11.01
C LEU A 138 -0.85 21.21 -11.85
N ASP A 139 -1.55 22.34 -11.90
CA ASP A 139 -1.09 23.57 -12.55
C ASP A 139 -0.17 24.38 -11.62
N ALA A 140 1.04 23.84 -11.42
CA ALA A 140 2.11 24.48 -10.63
C ALA A 140 3.49 23.97 -11.06
N ASP A 141 4.49 24.84 -11.09
CA ASP A 141 5.87 24.46 -11.44
C ASP A 141 6.61 23.77 -10.29
N GLU A 142 6.23 24.08 -9.05
CA GLU A 142 6.80 23.50 -7.83
C GLU A 142 5.72 22.85 -6.99
N ILE A 143 6.01 21.66 -6.45
CA ILE A 143 5.10 20.92 -5.58
C ILE A 143 5.85 20.31 -4.40
N LEU A 144 5.15 20.00 -3.31
CA LEU A 144 5.66 19.26 -2.16
C LEU A 144 5.05 17.85 -2.15
N MET A 145 5.89 16.82 -2.13
CA MET A 145 5.48 15.42 -1.92
C MET A 145 5.78 14.94 -0.51
N VAL A 146 4.80 14.29 0.12
CA VAL A 146 4.93 13.75 1.48
C VAL A 146 4.27 12.36 1.62
N PRO A 147 4.63 11.53 2.63
CA PRO A 147 5.83 11.65 3.45
C PRO A 147 7.05 10.93 2.88
N ASP A 148 6.91 10.11 1.83
CA ASP A 148 7.96 9.21 1.35
C ASP A 148 8.94 9.91 0.38
N ARG A 149 10.21 9.99 0.78
CA ARG A 149 11.27 10.62 -0.02
C ARG A 149 11.59 9.84 -1.29
N ASN A 150 11.55 8.51 -1.25
CA ASN A 150 12.00 7.67 -2.35
C ASN A 150 10.98 7.75 -3.50
N LEU A 151 9.68 7.69 -3.17
CA LEU A 151 8.61 7.91 -4.13
C LEU A 151 8.66 9.33 -4.72
N ALA A 152 8.95 10.34 -3.90
CA ALA A 152 9.09 11.71 -4.36
C ALA A 152 10.28 11.89 -5.31
N GLN A 153 11.45 11.35 -4.96
CA GLN A 153 12.64 11.36 -5.82
C GLN A 153 12.40 10.59 -7.12
N TYR A 154 11.76 9.42 -7.05
CA TYR A 154 11.37 8.66 -8.23
C TYR A 154 10.46 9.47 -9.18
N THR A 155 9.54 10.24 -8.61
CA THR A 155 8.61 11.11 -9.35
C THR A 155 9.33 12.31 -9.93
N ALA A 156 10.21 12.95 -9.16
CA ALA A 156 11.02 14.11 -9.57
C ALA A 156 11.85 13.84 -10.83
N LEU A 157 12.40 12.63 -10.96
CA LEU A 157 13.16 12.21 -12.14
C LEU A 157 12.31 12.02 -13.42
N ARG A 158 10.98 12.08 -13.31
CA ARG A 158 10.03 11.75 -14.40
C ARG A 158 9.04 12.87 -14.71
N THR A 159 9.17 14.01 -14.06
CA THR A 159 8.38 15.21 -14.31
C THR A 159 9.31 16.38 -14.62
N ASN A 160 8.77 17.41 -15.28
CA ASN A 160 9.48 18.67 -15.49
C ASN A 160 9.30 19.66 -14.32
N LYS A 161 8.50 19.28 -13.30
CA LYS A 161 8.23 20.10 -12.12
C LYS A 161 9.33 19.96 -11.08
N THR A 162 9.54 21.01 -10.29
CA THR A 162 10.38 20.94 -9.08
C THR A 162 9.62 20.22 -7.98
N VAL A 163 10.17 19.10 -7.50
CA VAL A 163 9.55 18.29 -6.44
C VAL A 163 10.33 18.48 -5.14
N HIS A 164 9.77 19.25 -4.22
CA HIS A 164 10.18 19.27 -2.82
C HIS A 164 9.66 18.01 -2.13
N TYR A 165 10.37 17.49 -1.12
CA TYR A 165 9.94 16.27 -0.45
C TYR A 165 10.18 16.25 1.06
N TRP A 166 9.34 15.50 1.75
CA TRP A 166 9.53 15.14 3.15
C TRP A 166 10.55 13.99 3.28
N ASN A 167 11.34 13.99 4.35
CA ASN A 167 12.40 12.99 4.54
C ASN A 167 11.91 11.71 5.26
N GLY A 168 10.68 11.27 4.97
CA GLY A 168 10.15 10.00 5.46
C GLY A 168 10.50 8.84 4.51
N PHE A 169 10.35 7.61 4.99
CA PHE A 169 10.65 6.40 4.23
C PHE A 169 9.92 5.18 4.79
N CYS A 170 9.60 4.21 3.94
CA CYS A 170 9.11 2.91 4.37
C CYS A 170 10.26 2.01 4.86
N PRO A 171 10.30 1.56 6.14
CA PRO A 171 11.42 0.75 6.65
C PRO A 171 11.62 -0.58 5.91
N ALA A 172 10.54 -1.20 5.41
CA ALA A 172 10.62 -2.46 4.68
C ALA A 172 11.39 -2.28 3.35
N HIS A 173 11.08 -1.22 2.60
CA HIS A 173 11.72 -0.93 1.32
C HIS A 173 13.08 -0.23 1.45
N GLU A 174 13.25 0.59 2.49
CA GLU A 174 14.51 1.29 2.79
C GLU A 174 15.62 0.31 3.16
N SER A 175 15.27 -0.78 3.85
CA SER A 175 16.25 -1.80 4.28
C SER A 175 16.88 -2.57 3.13
N LEU A 176 16.24 -2.60 1.95
CA LEU A 176 16.74 -3.31 0.78
C LEU A 176 17.98 -2.59 0.23
N SER A 177 19.08 -3.32 0.05
CA SER A 177 20.33 -2.78 -0.48
C SER A 177 20.60 -3.17 -1.93
N ALA A 178 21.40 -2.34 -2.62
CA ALA A 178 21.85 -2.62 -3.98
C ALA A 178 22.64 -3.93 -4.03
N GLU A 179 23.45 -4.23 -3.00
CA GLU A 179 24.21 -5.48 -2.89
C GLU A 179 23.29 -6.70 -2.83
N GLN A 180 22.22 -6.64 -2.03
CA GLN A 180 21.23 -7.73 -1.96
C GLN A 180 20.57 -7.98 -3.33
N VAL A 181 20.24 -6.90 -4.05
CA VAL A 181 19.68 -6.99 -5.41
C VAL A 181 20.70 -7.61 -6.37
N LEU A 182 21.96 -7.19 -6.34
CA LEU A 182 23.02 -7.73 -7.19
C LEU A 182 23.24 -9.22 -6.93
N SER A 183 23.30 -9.65 -5.67
CA SER A 183 23.39 -11.06 -5.31
C SER A 183 22.18 -11.86 -5.78
N ALA A 184 20.97 -11.31 -5.67
CA ALA A 184 19.77 -11.97 -6.20
C ALA A 184 19.79 -12.11 -7.73
N LYS A 185 20.26 -11.07 -8.45
CA LYS A 185 20.43 -11.12 -9.92
C LYS A 185 21.52 -12.11 -10.34
N GLU A 186 22.60 -12.24 -9.58
CA GLU A 186 23.64 -13.25 -9.81
C GLU A 186 23.12 -14.68 -9.61
N ALA A 187 22.32 -14.91 -8.55
CA ALA A 187 21.68 -16.19 -8.29
C ALA A 187 20.61 -16.56 -9.33
N HIS A 188 19.98 -15.54 -9.94
CA HIS A 188 18.87 -15.71 -10.89
C HIS A 188 19.06 -14.82 -12.14
N PRO A 189 20.07 -15.09 -13.00
CA PRO A 189 20.48 -14.16 -14.07
C PRO A 189 19.44 -13.94 -15.17
N GLN A 190 18.45 -14.83 -15.29
CA GLN A 190 17.35 -14.73 -16.26
C GLN A 190 16.11 -14.02 -15.69
N ALA A 191 16.11 -13.70 -14.39
CA ALA A 191 14.95 -13.12 -13.73
C ALA A 191 14.88 -11.61 -13.98
N ALA A 192 13.69 -11.11 -14.33
CA ALA A 192 13.45 -9.66 -14.31
C ALA A 192 13.26 -9.17 -12.87
N PHE A 193 13.96 -8.12 -12.51
CA PHE A 193 13.82 -7.48 -11.21
C PHE A 193 12.72 -6.41 -11.26
N MET A 194 11.65 -6.62 -10.50
CA MET A 194 10.60 -5.63 -10.25
C MET A 194 10.83 -4.98 -8.89
N ALA A 195 10.85 -3.66 -8.81
CA ALA A 195 11.04 -2.92 -7.56
C ALA A 195 9.84 -2.00 -7.27
N HIS A 196 9.53 -1.79 -5.99
CA HIS A 196 8.53 -0.80 -5.58
C HIS A 196 9.18 0.59 -5.53
N PRO A 197 8.51 1.69 -5.94
CA PRO A 197 9.10 3.04 -5.95
C PRO A 197 9.43 3.61 -4.55
N GLU A 198 9.06 2.91 -3.47
CA GLU A 198 9.51 3.24 -2.10
C GLU A 198 10.95 2.74 -1.81
N CYS A 199 11.55 1.93 -2.69
CA CYS A 199 12.94 1.51 -2.56
C CYS A 199 13.90 2.67 -2.83
N ARG A 200 15.11 2.59 -2.25
CA ARG A 200 16.17 3.59 -2.43
C ARG A 200 16.55 3.78 -3.91
N PRO A 201 16.95 4.99 -4.34
CA PRO A 201 17.31 5.27 -5.74
C PRO A 201 18.32 4.29 -6.35
N GLU A 202 19.33 3.88 -5.59
CA GLU A 202 20.35 2.91 -6.02
C GLU A 202 19.79 1.51 -6.28
N VAL A 203 18.71 1.12 -5.58
CA VAL A 203 17.98 -0.12 -5.86
C VAL A 203 17.12 0.03 -7.10
N LEU A 204 16.42 1.17 -7.23
CA LEU A 204 15.57 1.45 -8.40
C LEU A 204 16.37 1.50 -9.70
N ALA A 205 17.62 1.95 -9.65
CA ALA A 205 18.53 1.96 -10.81
C ALA A 205 18.86 0.55 -11.34
N LEU A 206 18.68 -0.50 -10.53
CA LEU A 206 18.93 -1.89 -10.92
C LEU A 206 17.67 -2.61 -11.46
N ALA A 207 16.50 -1.98 -11.35
CA ALA A 207 15.20 -2.56 -11.67
C ALA A 207 14.92 -2.60 -13.18
N ASP A 208 14.39 -3.74 -13.65
CA ASP A 208 13.83 -3.87 -14.99
C ASP A 208 12.46 -3.18 -15.08
N ALA A 209 11.73 -3.12 -13.96
CA ALA A 209 10.47 -2.38 -13.86
C ALA A 209 10.27 -1.82 -12.44
N VAL A 210 9.85 -0.55 -12.34
CA VAL A 210 9.48 0.10 -11.06
C VAL A 210 7.97 0.31 -11.04
N LEU A 211 7.28 -0.35 -10.11
CA LEU A 211 5.82 -0.56 -10.16
C LEU A 211 5.19 -0.57 -8.75
N SER A 212 3.91 -0.17 -8.65
CA SER A 212 3.07 -0.49 -7.49
C SER A 212 2.82 -2.00 -7.40
N THR A 213 2.20 -2.49 -6.32
CA THR A 213 1.90 -3.93 -6.20
C THR A 213 0.92 -4.42 -7.27
N SER A 214 -0.14 -3.67 -7.57
CA SER A 214 -1.04 -3.95 -8.70
C SER A 214 -0.30 -3.89 -10.05
N GLY A 215 0.60 -2.92 -10.21
CA GLY A 215 1.48 -2.80 -11.37
C GLY A 215 2.36 -4.04 -11.56
N MET A 216 2.94 -4.57 -10.47
CA MET A 216 3.73 -5.82 -10.51
C MET A 216 2.88 -7.03 -10.90
N LEU A 217 1.67 -7.16 -10.37
CA LEU A 217 0.74 -8.25 -10.75
C LEU A 217 0.41 -8.19 -12.24
N LYS A 218 0.11 -6.99 -12.75
CA LYS A 218 -0.17 -6.77 -14.17
C LYS A 218 1.05 -7.05 -15.05
N TYR A 219 2.21 -6.48 -14.70
CA TYR A 219 3.46 -6.69 -15.44
C TYR A 219 3.86 -8.17 -15.48
N ALA A 220 3.75 -8.87 -14.35
CA ALA A 220 4.02 -10.30 -14.29
C ALA A 220 3.06 -11.09 -15.17
N LYS A 221 1.77 -10.72 -15.23
CA LYS A 221 0.78 -11.37 -16.11
C LYS A 221 1.10 -11.16 -17.59
N ASP A 222 1.35 -9.91 -17.98
CA ASP A 222 1.49 -9.47 -19.36
C ASP A 222 2.89 -9.76 -19.95
N SER A 223 3.89 -10.03 -19.12
CA SER A 223 5.27 -10.32 -19.56
C SER A 223 5.45 -11.77 -20.03
N ASP A 224 6.21 -11.96 -21.10
CA ASP A 224 6.65 -13.30 -21.57
C ASP A 224 7.74 -13.94 -20.70
N ARG A 225 8.34 -13.17 -19.77
CA ARG A 225 9.36 -13.68 -18.86
C ARG A 225 8.78 -14.74 -17.93
N LYS A 226 9.59 -15.76 -17.62
CA LYS A 226 9.21 -16.88 -16.75
C LYS A 226 9.67 -16.72 -15.31
N THR A 227 10.62 -15.84 -15.06
CA THR A 227 11.28 -15.72 -13.76
C THR A 227 11.39 -14.26 -13.35
N PHE A 228 11.10 -13.97 -12.09
CA PHE A 228 11.13 -12.62 -11.54
C PHE A 228 11.77 -12.60 -10.16
N ILE A 229 12.52 -11.52 -9.89
CA ILE A 229 12.94 -11.12 -8.55
C ILE A 229 12.01 -9.98 -8.13
N VAL A 230 11.49 -10.06 -6.90
CA VAL A 230 10.47 -9.15 -6.39
C VAL A 230 11.04 -8.32 -5.24
N GLY A 231 11.25 -7.04 -5.50
CA GLY A 231 11.73 -6.01 -4.57
C GLY A 231 10.60 -5.25 -3.90
N THR A 232 9.74 -5.98 -3.20
CA THR A 232 8.71 -5.41 -2.33
C THR A 232 8.37 -6.43 -1.23
N GLU A 233 7.40 -6.10 -0.36
CA GLU A 233 6.96 -6.96 0.74
C GLU A 233 6.48 -8.35 0.25
N GLU A 234 6.87 -9.40 0.97
CA GLU A 234 6.75 -10.80 0.55
C GLU A 234 5.31 -11.30 0.31
N GLY A 235 4.31 -10.67 0.92
CA GLY A 235 2.90 -11.05 0.80
C GLY A 235 2.40 -10.99 -0.63
N ILE A 236 3.01 -10.15 -1.48
CA ILE A 236 2.68 -10.07 -2.91
C ILE A 236 3.05 -11.35 -3.69
N LEU A 237 3.98 -12.16 -3.16
CA LEU A 237 4.38 -13.41 -3.82
C LEU A 237 3.22 -14.38 -3.92
N TYR A 238 2.29 -14.34 -2.96
CA TYR A 238 1.10 -15.18 -2.98
C TYR A 238 0.19 -14.92 -4.19
N PRO A 239 -0.32 -13.69 -4.42
CA PRO A 239 -1.13 -13.40 -5.60
C PRO A 239 -0.32 -13.53 -6.91
N LEU A 240 0.97 -13.18 -6.93
CA LEU A 240 1.83 -13.41 -8.11
C LEU A 240 1.84 -14.88 -8.54
N ARG A 241 2.10 -15.79 -7.59
CA ARG A 241 2.13 -17.24 -7.84
C ARG A 241 0.75 -17.80 -8.21
N ARG A 242 -0.32 -17.33 -7.55
CA ARG A 242 -1.69 -17.76 -7.87
C ARG A 242 -2.14 -17.36 -9.26
N GLN A 243 -1.84 -16.12 -9.68
CA GLN A 243 -2.22 -15.61 -10.99
C GLN A 243 -1.32 -16.14 -12.12
N ASN A 244 -0.10 -16.57 -11.79
CA ASN A 244 0.90 -17.04 -12.75
C ASN A 244 1.55 -18.36 -12.31
N PRO A 245 0.81 -19.48 -12.25
CA PRO A 245 1.31 -20.75 -11.68
C PRO A 245 2.47 -21.38 -12.47
N HIS A 246 2.70 -20.92 -13.71
CA HIS A 246 3.76 -21.39 -14.59
C HIS A 246 5.00 -20.46 -14.60
N LYS A 247 5.01 -19.42 -13.74
CA LYS A 247 6.13 -18.48 -13.58
C LYS A 247 6.73 -18.63 -12.19
N THR A 248 8.01 -18.29 -12.05
CA THR A 248 8.76 -18.38 -10.80
C THR A 248 9.04 -17.00 -10.24
N PHE A 249 8.76 -16.82 -8.94
CA PHE A 249 8.92 -15.56 -8.23
C PHE A 249 9.79 -15.75 -6.99
N TYR A 250 10.91 -15.03 -6.96
CA TYR A 250 11.85 -14.98 -5.85
C TYR A 250 11.68 -13.68 -5.08
N SER A 251 11.61 -13.74 -3.76
CA SER A 251 11.85 -12.54 -2.94
C SER A 251 13.28 -12.09 -3.16
N VAL A 252 13.52 -10.78 -3.25
CA VAL A 252 14.89 -10.26 -3.29
C VAL A 252 15.65 -10.50 -1.98
N SER A 253 14.93 -10.61 -0.86
CA SER A 253 15.50 -10.85 0.47
C SER A 253 14.44 -11.41 1.42
N ASP A 254 14.86 -12.17 2.43
CA ASP A 254 13.99 -12.67 3.50
C ASP A 254 13.57 -11.56 4.48
N SER A 255 14.17 -10.37 4.38
CA SER A 255 13.84 -9.22 5.22
C SER A 255 12.66 -8.39 4.71
N MET A 256 12.07 -8.73 3.57
CA MET A 256 10.99 -7.96 2.94
C MET A 256 9.63 -8.19 3.64
N ILE A 257 9.55 -7.91 4.94
CA ILE A 257 8.38 -8.19 5.78
C ILE A 257 7.89 -6.92 6.45
N CYS A 258 6.63 -6.54 6.19
CA CYS A 258 5.97 -5.47 6.92
C CYS A 258 5.29 -6.03 8.17
N LYS A 259 5.89 -5.82 9.34
CA LYS A 259 5.38 -6.34 10.63
C LYS A 259 3.94 -5.90 10.91
N ASP A 260 3.58 -4.66 10.58
CA ASP A 260 2.23 -4.14 10.78
C ASP A 260 1.18 -4.84 9.91
N MET A 261 1.49 -5.13 8.64
CA MET A 261 0.60 -5.90 7.77
C MET A 261 0.37 -7.32 8.28
N LYS A 262 1.33 -7.92 9.01
CA LYS A 262 1.22 -9.27 9.59
C LYS A 262 0.54 -9.32 10.97
N LYS A 263 0.08 -8.18 11.51
CA LYS A 263 -0.59 -8.15 12.83
C LYS A 263 -1.98 -8.77 12.79
N ILE A 264 -2.70 -8.64 11.67
CA ILE A 264 -4.06 -9.15 11.52
C ILE A 264 -4.02 -10.67 11.36
N LYS A 265 -4.87 -11.38 12.10
CA LYS A 265 -5.09 -12.83 11.97
C LYS A 265 -6.57 -13.11 11.72
N LEU A 266 -6.88 -14.33 11.24
CA LEU A 266 -8.27 -14.77 11.03
C LEU A 266 -9.15 -14.61 12.29
N VAL A 267 -8.61 -14.90 13.47
CA VAL A 267 -9.36 -14.75 14.73
C VAL A 267 -9.73 -13.29 15.01
N ASP A 268 -8.87 -12.34 14.65
CA ASP A 268 -9.16 -10.91 14.84
C ASP A 268 -10.30 -10.47 13.91
N ILE A 269 -10.31 -10.96 12.67
CA ILE A 269 -11.39 -10.71 11.70
C ILE A 269 -12.72 -11.30 12.20
N LEU A 270 -12.69 -12.53 12.72
CA LEU A 270 -13.87 -13.19 13.29
C LEU A 270 -14.44 -12.36 14.46
N VAL A 271 -13.61 -12.06 15.46
CA VAL A 271 -13.99 -11.26 16.63
C VAL A 271 -14.49 -9.88 16.22
N SER A 272 -13.89 -9.31 15.17
CA SER A 272 -14.27 -8.01 14.64
C SER A 272 -15.69 -8.00 14.09
N LEU A 273 -16.04 -9.01 13.28
CA LEU A 273 -17.38 -9.19 12.71
C LEU A 273 -18.43 -9.59 13.76
N GLU A 274 -18.06 -10.39 14.76
CA GLU A 274 -18.97 -10.78 15.85
C GLU A 274 -19.41 -9.57 16.67
N ASN A 275 -18.46 -8.70 17.00
CA ASN A 275 -18.66 -7.57 17.91
C ASN A 275 -18.90 -6.23 17.22
N MET A 276 -18.82 -6.19 15.88
CA MET A 276 -18.86 -4.97 15.08
C MET A 276 -17.82 -3.93 15.55
N LYS A 277 -16.60 -4.39 15.81
CA LYS A 277 -15.47 -3.59 16.35
C LYS A 277 -14.17 -4.03 15.68
N LEU A 278 -13.08 -3.29 15.68
CA LEU A 278 -12.92 -1.93 16.16
C LEU A 278 -13.27 -0.98 15.01
N GLU A 279 -14.25 -0.11 15.24
CA GLU A 279 -14.71 0.84 14.24
C GLU A 279 -13.69 1.97 14.06
N VAL A 280 -13.38 2.29 12.81
CA VAL A 280 -12.52 3.40 12.42
C VAL A 280 -13.41 4.55 11.97
N THR A 281 -13.33 5.67 12.69
CA THR A 281 -14.01 6.91 12.34
C THR A 281 -13.00 8.01 12.06
N VAL A 282 -13.37 8.95 11.20
CA VAL A 282 -12.61 10.17 10.92
C VAL A 282 -13.56 11.34 11.15
N SER A 283 -13.13 12.32 11.94
CA SER A 283 -13.92 13.53 12.19
C SER A 283 -14.17 14.29 10.88
N LYS A 284 -15.40 14.73 10.68
CA LYS A 284 -15.79 15.62 9.57
C LYS A 284 -15.14 16.99 9.69
#